data_AF-A0A957ZL77-F1
#
_entry.id   AF-A0A957ZL77-F1
#
_cell.length_a   1.000
_cell.length_b   1.000
_cell.length_c   1.000
_cell.angle_alpha   90.00
_cell.angle_beta   90.00
_cell.angle_gamma   90.00
#
_symmetry.space_group_name_H-M   'P 1'
#
loop_
_entity.id
_entity.type
_entity.pdbx_description
1 polymer ?
#
loop_
_entity_poly.entity_id
_entity_poly.type
_entity_poly.pdbx_seq_one_letter_code
_entity_poly.pdbx_strand_id
1 'polypeptide(L)'
;AETSTIGKVSIKEGWLARQLGYGSVSLFDRAGQEVAKLKNVHDPEIVANQVRGLMQDEPALPALFDAPPAALIATGEGDHVEFKASLMWDYRKQSVNKELYEPVMKNLVAFMNAEGGILLIGVADEGDILGLEPDMKTLRKPGVDGFENVFNVAFGNMVGMEYRPFVTLDFPTVQEKTICAIKVRPSTHPAYLRYQGKEDFYLRTGNSSNALTTSKAIQYIQSRFDRQ
;
A
#
# COMPACT_ATOMS: atom_id res chain seq x y z
N ALA A 1 25.74 13.52 7.63
CA ALA A 1 25.27 14.18 6.41
C ALA A 1 23.79 14.46 6.63
N GLU A 2 23.36 15.72 6.48
CA GLU A 2 21.96 16.09 6.63
C GLU A 2 21.13 15.31 5.61
N THR A 3 20.19 14.48 6.09
CA THR A 3 19.32 13.64 5.27
C THR A 3 18.31 14.44 4.43
N SER A 4 18.26 15.77 4.61
CA SER A 4 17.37 16.73 3.95
C SER A 4 17.63 16.95 2.44
N THR A 5 18.64 16.30 1.85
CA THR A 5 19.02 16.48 0.44
C THR A 5 18.69 15.29 -0.45
N ILE A 6 18.34 14.14 0.12
CA ILE A 6 18.10 12.91 -0.64
C ILE A 6 16.63 12.88 -1.06
N GLY A 7 16.35 12.77 -2.36
CA GLY A 7 15.00 12.72 -2.93
C GLY A 7 14.59 11.34 -3.46
N LYS A 8 15.52 10.39 -3.65
CA LYS A 8 15.21 9.06 -4.17
C LYS A 8 16.19 7.98 -3.71
N VAL A 9 15.67 6.77 -3.47
CA VAL A 9 16.46 5.55 -3.19
C VAL A 9 16.22 4.52 -4.28
N SER A 10 17.29 3.94 -4.84
CA SER A 10 17.20 2.84 -5.80
C SER A 10 18.03 1.64 -5.37
N ILE A 11 17.57 0.44 -5.74
CA ILE A 11 18.28 -0.82 -5.51
C ILE A 11 18.75 -1.36 -6.86
N LYS A 12 20.00 -1.84 -6.90
CA LYS A 12 20.53 -2.56 -8.06
C LYS A 12 21.15 -3.88 -7.63
N GLU A 13 20.64 -4.96 -8.22
CA GLU A 13 21.09 -6.33 -7.97
C GLU A 13 21.46 -7.01 -9.29
N GLY A 14 22.64 -7.60 -9.36
CA GLY A 14 22.99 -8.55 -10.41
C GLY A 14 22.36 -9.92 -10.12
N TRP A 15 22.20 -10.76 -11.14
CA TRP A 15 21.55 -12.08 -11.01
C TRP A 15 22.15 -12.95 -9.87
N LEU A 16 23.48 -13.05 -9.79
CA LEU A 16 24.17 -13.77 -8.70
C LEU A 16 23.98 -13.11 -7.33
N ALA A 17 24.00 -11.78 -7.27
CA ALA A 17 23.88 -11.04 -6.03
C ALA A 17 22.47 -11.23 -5.42
N ARG A 18 21.44 -11.23 -6.27
CA ARG A 18 20.05 -11.50 -5.88
C ARG A 18 19.85 -12.89 -5.27
N GLN A 19 20.52 -13.93 -5.79
CA GLN A 19 20.47 -15.27 -5.19
C GLN A 19 21.12 -15.34 -3.81
N LEU A 20 22.12 -14.50 -3.56
CA LEU A 20 22.87 -14.48 -2.30
C LEU A 20 22.30 -13.47 -1.29
N GLY A 21 21.24 -12.74 -1.64
CA GLY A 21 20.68 -11.69 -0.78
C GLY A 21 21.53 -10.42 -0.71
N TYR A 22 22.38 -10.17 -1.70
CA TYR A 22 23.25 -8.99 -1.76
C TYR A 22 22.88 -8.06 -2.91
N GLY A 23 23.10 -6.77 -2.70
CA GLY A 23 22.96 -5.76 -3.75
C GLY A 23 23.64 -4.44 -3.44
N SER A 24 23.19 -3.40 -4.14
CA SER A 24 23.62 -2.03 -3.88
C SER A 24 22.42 -1.11 -3.71
N VAL A 25 22.55 -0.17 -2.78
CA VAL A 25 21.57 0.90 -2.51
C VAL A 25 22.21 2.21 -2.95
N SER A 26 21.63 2.87 -3.95
CA SER A 26 22.03 4.20 -4.40
C SER A 26 21.03 5.23 -3.91
N LEU A 27 21.54 6.34 -3.36
CA LEU A 27 20.80 7.50 -2.87
C LEU A 27 21.00 8.64 -3.87
N PHE A 28 19.92 9.31 -4.24
CA PHE A 28 19.93 10.42 -5.17
C PHE A 28 19.31 11.66 -4.53
N ASP A 29 19.84 12.83 -4.85
CA ASP A 29 19.19 14.09 -4.49
C ASP A 29 17.90 14.34 -5.30
N ARG A 30 17.20 15.43 -4.97
CA ARG A 30 15.97 15.82 -5.70
C ARG A 30 16.22 16.22 -7.16
N ALA A 31 17.45 16.55 -7.55
CA ALA A 31 17.83 16.81 -8.93
C ALA A 31 18.18 15.53 -9.71
N GLY A 32 18.15 14.37 -9.04
CA GLY A 32 18.45 13.07 -9.64
C GLY A 32 19.95 12.75 -9.71
N GLN A 33 20.81 13.50 -9.02
CA GLN A 33 22.24 13.21 -8.92
C GLN A 33 22.51 12.17 -7.83
N GLU A 34 23.32 11.13 -8.12
CA GLU A 34 23.69 10.12 -7.11
C GLU A 34 24.58 10.79 -6.04
N VAL A 35 24.09 10.85 -4.81
CA VAL A 35 24.77 11.47 -3.67
C VAL A 35 25.50 10.44 -2.80
N ALA A 36 25.06 9.18 -2.80
CA ALA A 36 25.75 8.10 -2.11
C ALA A 36 25.41 6.73 -2.70
N LYS A 37 26.32 5.76 -2.51
CA LYS A 37 26.12 4.37 -2.93
C LYS A 37 26.73 3.39 -1.95
N LEU A 38 25.88 2.54 -1.38
CA LEU A 38 26.27 1.40 -0.57
C LEU A 38 26.37 0.17 -1.47
N LYS A 39 27.53 -0.48 -1.51
CA LYS A 39 27.77 -1.72 -2.27
C LYS A 39 27.82 -2.91 -1.32
N ASN A 40 27.52 -4.10 -1.83
CA ASN A 40 27.55 -5.36 -1.06
C ASN A 40 26.67 -5.31 0.19
N VAL A 41 25.51 -4.66 0.06
CA VAL A 41 24.52 -4.56 1.13
C VAL A 41 23.80 -5.90 1.20
N HIS A 42 23.84 -6.55 2.37
CA HIS A 42 22.99 -7.69 2.66
C HIS A 42 21.55 -7.20 2.86
N ASP A 43 20.59 -7.83 2.18
CA ASP A 43 19.20 -7.41 2.09
C ASP A 43 19.06 -5.91 1.77
N PRO A 44 19.49 -5.46 0.57
CA PRO A 44 19.48 -4.05 0.18
C PRO A 44 18.09 -3.41 0.28
N GLU A 45 17.04 -4.22 0.20
CA GLU A 45 15.65 -3.81 0.42
C GLU A 45 15.41 -3.24 1.83
N ILE A 46 15.93 -3.90 2.88
CA ILE A 46 15.75 -3.47 4.27
C ILE A 46 16.46 -2.14 4.49
N VAL A 47 17.68 -2.02 3.98
CA VAL A 47 18.48 -0.80 4.10
C VAL A 47 17.86 0.35 3.30
N ALA A 48 17.36 0.08 2.09
CA ALA A 48 16.67 1.08 1.30
C ALA A 48 15.41 1.61 2.02
N ASN A 49 14.64 0.74 2.67
CA ASN A 49 13.46 1.13 3.44
C ASN A 49 13.83 2.00 4.66
N GLN A 50 14.89 1.64 5.39
CA GLN A 50 15.37 2.47 6.50
C GLN A 50 15.80 3.87 6.02
N VAL A 51 16.47 3.95 4.87
CA VAL A 51 16.90 5.23 4.33
C VAL A 51 15.70 6.05 3.84
N ARG A 52 14.71 5.43 3.16
CA ARG A 52 13.45 6.10 2.80
C ARG A 52 12.75 6.71 4.02
N GLY A 53 12.67 5.97 5.13
CA GLY A 53 12.10 6.48 6.38
C GLY A 53 12.86 7.68 6.98
N LEU A 54 14.14 7.86 6.65
CA LEU A 54 14.97 9.01 7.10
C LEU A 54 14.92 10.22 6.13
N MET A 55 14.37 10.05 4.94
CA MET A 55 14.39 11.03 3.83
C MET A 55 13.16 11.95 3.78
N GLN A 56 12.38 12.05 4.86
CA GLN A 56 11.04 12.67 4.89
C GLN A 56 10.94 14.06 4.24
N ASP A 57 10.66 14.05 2.93
CA ASP A 57 9.96 15.07 2.17
C ASP A 57 8.54 14.61 1.75
N GLU A 58 8.19 13.36 2.06
CA GLU A 58 6.84 12.85 1.96
C GLU A 58 6.00 13.42 3.13
N PRO A 59 4.76 13.89 2.87
CA PRO A 59 3.89 14.40 3.92
C PRO A 59 3.70 13.33 5.00
N ALA A 60 3.90 13.72 6.27
CA ALA A 60 3.64 12.85 7.40
C ALA A 60 2.22 12.27 7.31
N LEU A 61 2.03 11.02 7.74
CA LEU A 61 0.76 10.31 7.66
C LEU A 61 -0.48 11.13 8.13
N PRO A 62 -0.41 11.95 9.20
CA PRO A 62 -1.50 12.84 9.57
C PRO A 62 -1.89 13.84 8.46
N ALA A 63 -0.90 14.47 7.81
CA ALA A 63 -1.13 15.42 6.72
C ALA A 63 -1.74 14.73 5.49
N LEU A 64 -1.35 13.48 5.21
CA LEU A 64 -2.00 12.67 4.17
C LEU A 64 -3.46 12.42 4.49
N PHE A 65 -3.79 12.03 5.73
CA PHE A 65 -5.17 11.74 6.14
C PHE A 65 -6.10 12.96 6.10
N ASP A 66 -5.54 14.15 6.23
CA ASP A 66 -6.27 15.42 6.14
C ASP A 66 -6.30 15.99 4.72
N ALA A 67 -5.53 15.42 3.79
CA ALA A 67 -5.48 15.89 2.40
C ALA A 67 -6.82 15.64 1.67
N PRO A 68 -7.32 16.60 0.88
CA PRO A 68 -8.48 16.38 0.04
C PRO A 68 -8.23 15.24 -0.96
N PRO A 69 -9.22 14.35 -1.23
CA PRO A 69 -9.02 13.25 -2.17
C PRO A 69 -8.55 13.70 -3.56
N ALA A 70 -9.05 14.83 -4.06
CA ALA A 70 -8.62 15.39 -5.34
C ALA A 70 -7.11 15.75 -5.37
N ALA A 71 -6.55 16.18 -4.24
CA ALA A 71 -5.11 16.47 -4.14
C ALA A 71 -4.29 15.18 -4.14
N LEU A 72 -4.75 14.15 -3.41
CA LEU A 72 -4.12 12.83 -3.42
C LEU A 72 -4.12 12.21 -4.82
N ILE A 73 -5.23 12.32 -5.54
CA ILE A 73 -5.37 11.86 -6.93
C ILE A 73 -4.40 12.59 -7.85
N ALA A 74 -4.27 13.91 -7.71
CA ALA A 74 -3.36 14.71 -8.52
C ALA A 74 -1.87 14.39 -8.27
N THR A 75 -1.50 14.03 -7.03
CA THR A 75 -0.14 13.58 -6.70
C THR A 75 0.16 12.20 -7.29
N GLY A 76 -0.86 11.34 -7.43
CA GLY A 76 -0.72 10.01 -7.99
C GLY A 76 -0.37 8.94 -6.96
N GLU A 77 -0.15 7.71 -7.44
CA GLU A 77 0.28 6.60 -6.59
C GLU A 77 1.72 6.78 -6.09
N GLY A 78 1.99 6.28 -4.89
CA GLY A 78 3.30 6.35 -4.26
C GLY A 78 3.42 5.44 -3.04
N ASP A 79 4.37 5.73 -2.17
CA ASP A 79 4.68 4.88 -1.01
C ASP A 79 3.49 4.80 -0.03
N HIS A 80 2.69 5.86 0.06
CA HIS A 80 1.54 5.97 0.95
C HIS A 80 0.18 6.12 0.25
N VAL A 81 0.13 6.14 -1.08
CA VAL A 81 -1.12 6.33 -1.84
C VAL A 81 -1.23 5.23 -2.89
N GLU A 82 -2.39 4.58 -2.95
CA GLU A 82 -2.70 3.51 -3.92
C GLU A 82 -4.10 3.73 -4.51
N PHE A 83 -4.26 3.51 -5.82
CA PHE A 83 -5.56 3.58 -6.49
C PHE A 83 -6.07 2.19 -6.86
N LYS A 84 -7.38 2.01 -6.79
CA LYS A 84 -8.08 0.84 -7.31
C LYS A 84 -9.36 1.28 -8.01
N ALA A 85 -9.54 0.80 -9.23
CA ALA A 85 -10.72 1.14 -10.03
C ALA A 85 -12.05 0.74 -9.37
N SER A 86 -12.06 -0.33 -8.58
CA SER A 86 -13.25 -0.88 -7.92
C SER A 86 -12.85 -1.82 -6.78
N LEU A 87 -13.83 -2.28 -5.99
CA LEU A 87 -13.64 -3.36 -5.02
C LEU A 87 -13.96 -4.73 -5.66
N MET A 88 -14.97 -4.78 -6.54
CA MET A 88 -15.45 -6.01 -7.17
C MET A 88 -16.01 -5.83 -8.58
N TRP A 89 -16.12 -4.62 -9.12
CA TRP A 89 -16.63 -4.43 -10.48
C TRP A 89 -15.54 -4.60 -11.54
N ASP A 90 -15.62 -5.69 -12.32
CA ASP A 90 -14.70 -5.93 -13.42
C ASP A 90 -15.16 -5.16 -14.67
N TYR A 91 -14.48 -4.06 -14.99
CA TYR A 91 -14.79 -3.22 -16.15
C TYR A 91 -14.58 -3.93 -17.50
N ARG A 92 -13.79 -5.01 -17.56
CA ARG A 92 -13.62 -5.79 -18.80
C ARG A 92 -14.74 -6.79 -18.98
N LYS A 93 -15.15 -7.48 -17.90
CA LYS A 93 -16.23 -8.48 -17.91
C LYS A 93 -17.62 -7.86 -17.77
N GLN A 94 -17.72 -6.60 -17.33
CA GLN A 94 -18.96 -5.91 -17.01
C GLN A 94 -19.81 -6.70 -15.99
N SER A 95 -19.15 -7.24 -14.97
CA SER A 95 -19.77 -8.09 -13.96
C SER A 95 -19.01 -8.07 -12.63
N VAL A 96 -19.66 -8.54 -11.56
CA VAL A 96 -18.99 -8.75 -10.27
C VAL A 96 -17.89 -9.81 -10.40
N ASN A 97 -16.68 -9.46 -9.96
CA ASN A 97 -15.53 -10.34 -9.86
C ASN A 97 -14.90 -10.22 -8.46
N LYS A 98 -15.10 -11.24 -7.62
CA LYS A 98 -14.58 -11.27 -6.24
C LYS A 98 -13.06 -11.47 -6.16
N GLU A 99 -12.40 -11.80 -7.27
CA GLU A 99 -10.93 -11.85 -7.30
C GLU A 99 -10.32 -10.46 -7.08
N LEU A 100 -11.07 -9.38 -7.36
CA LEU A 100 -10.64 -8.01 -7.14
C LEU A 100 -10.56 -7.61 -5.66
N TYR A 101 -11.08 -8.45 -4.74
CA TYR A 101 -10.83 -8.24 -3.31
C TYR A 101 -9.36 -8.41 -2.95
N GLU A 102 -8.66 -9.35 -3.58
CA GLU A 102 -7.26 -9.66 -3.28
C GLU A 102 -6.35 -8.43 -3.41
N PRO A 103 -6.31 -7.70 -4.55
CA PRO A 103 -5.41 -6.57 -4.68
C PRO A 103 -5.75 -5.41 -3.74
N VAL A 104 -7.01 -5.26 -3.32
CA VAL A 104 -7.40 -4.27 -2.30
C VAL A 104 -6.85 -4.70 -0.94
N MET A 105 -7.17 -5.92 -0.48
CA MET A 105 -6.79 -6.42 0.85
C MET A 105 -5.26 -6.54 1.00
N LYS A 106 -4.58 -6.95 -0.07
CA LYS A 106 -3.13 -7.01 -0.15
C LYS A 106 -2.48 -5.65 0.15
N ASN A 107 -3.00 -4.58 -0.44
CA ASN A 107 -2.48 -3.23 -0.19
C ASN A 107 -2.78 -2.76 1.24
N LEU A 108 -3.94 -3.10 1.82
CA LEU A 108 -4.23 -2.80 3.22
C LEU A 108 -3.24 -3.49 4.17
N VAL A 109 -2.97 -4.79 3.94
CA VAL A 109 -1.97 -5.55 4.71
C VAL A 109 -0.58 -4.92 4.57
N ALA A 110 -0.19 -4.57 3.35
CA ALA A 110 1.09 -3.94 3.08
C ALA A 110 1.26 -2.59 3.78
N PHE A 111 0.22 -1.74 3.77
CA PHE A 111 0.22 -0.47 4.51
C PHE A 111 0.29 -0.67 6.02
N MET A 112 -0.46 -1.63 6.58
CA MET A 112 -0.42 -1.94 8.01
C MET A 112 0.96 -2.44 8.47
N ASN A 113 1.65 -3.22 7.63
CA ASN A 113 2.98 -3.73 7.92
C ASN A 113 4.10 -2.70 7.74
N ALA A 114 3.81 -1.60 7.07
CA ALA A 114 4.74 -0.51 6.80
C ALA A 114 4.41 0.73 7.66
N GLU A 115 4.40 1.90 7.02
CA GLU A 115 4.20 3.21 7.62
C GLU A 115 2.76 3.73 7.50
N GLY A 116 1.82 2.88 7.07
CA GLY A 116 0.45 3.28 6.77
C GLY A 116 0.32 3.94 5.40
N GLY A 117 -0.91 4.35 5.07
CA GLY A 117 -1.22 5.00 3.80
C GLY A 117 -2.71 5.19 3.57
N ILE A 118 -3.05 5.56 2.34
CA ILE A 118 -4.41 5.76 1.85
C ILE A 118 -4.61 4.93 0.59
N LEU A 119 -5.69 4.16 0.55
CA LEU A 119 -6.15 3.49 -0.66
C LEU A 119 -7.43 4.15 -1.15
N LEU A 120 -7.47 4.60 -2.40
CA LEU A 120 -8.67 5.16 -3.03
C LEU A 120 -9.31 4.12 -3.96
N ILE A 121 -10.56 3.76 -3.68
CA ILE A 121 -11.37 2.87 -4.53
C ILE A 121 -12.37 3.71 -5.35
N GLY A 122 -12.51 3.37 -6.63
CA GLY A 122 -13.29 4.15 -7.60
C GLY A 122 -12.42 5.13 -8.38
N VAL A 123 -11.10 4.90 -8.41
CA VAL A 123 -10.11 5.72 -9.13
C VAL A 123 -9.26 4.78 -9.99
N ALA A 124 -9.13 5.09 -11.28
CA ALA A 124 -8.27 4.33 -12.19
C ALA A 124 -6.79 4.54 -11.87
N ASP A 125 -5.92 3.68 -12.41
CA ASP A 125 -4.46 3.77 -12.20
C ASP A 125 -3.92 5.12 -12.74
N GLU A 126 -4.54 5.68 -13.78
CA GLU A 126 -4.21 6.99 -14.35
C GLU A 126 -4.82 8.19 -13.60
N GLY A 127 -5.59 7.95 -12.53
CA GLY A 127 -6.24 8.97 -11.71
C GLY A 127 -7.66 9.35 -12.16
N ASP A 128 -8.20 8.72 -13.20
CA ASP A 128 -9.58 8.95 -13.65
C ASP A 128 -10.59 8.54 -12.57
N ILE A 129 -11.56 9.42 -12.28
CA ILE A 129 -12.60 9.14 -11.29
C ILE A 129 -13.67 8.24 -11.91
N LEU A 130 -13.69 6.97 -11.51
CA LEU A 130 -14.65 5.98 -12.00
C LEU A 130 -15.91 5.90 -11.13
N GLY A 131 -15.74 6.06 -9.81
CA GLY A 131 -16.80 5.96 -8.81
C GLY A 131 -17.11 4.53 -8.35
N LEU A 132 -17.86 4.42 -7.25
CA LEU A 132 -18.32 3.15 -6.67
C LEU A 132 -19.70 2.74 -7.18
N GLU A 133 -20.36 3.55 -8.00
CA GLU A 133 -21.71 3.30 -8.48
C GLU A 133 -21.84 1.91 -9.17
N PRO A 134 -20.87 1.45 -9.99
CA PRO A 134 -20.90 0.10 -10.53
C PRO A 134 -20.82 -0.99 -9.45
N ASP A 135 -19.96 -0.85 -8.43
CA ASP A 135 -19.90 -1.77 -7.30
C ASP A 135 -21.25 -1.80 -6.55
N MET A 136 -21.75 -0.64 -6.14
CA MET A 136 -22.96 -0.50 -5.32
C MET A 136 -24.22 -1.01 -6.01
N LYS A 137 -24.35 -0.79 -7.33
CA LYS A 137 -25.54 -1.20 -8.10
C LYS A 137 -25.74 -2.71 -8.12
N THR A 138 -24.68 -3.49 -7.94
CA THR A 138 -24.75 -4.96 -7.94
C THR A 138 -25.16 -5.56 -6.59
N LEU A 139 -25.24 -4.72 -5.55
CA LEU A 139 -25.54 -5.16 -4.19
C LEU A 139 -27.04 -5.34 -3.95
N ARG A 140 -27.38 -6.30 -3.08
CA ARG A 140 -28.76 -6.47 -2.58
C ARG A 140 -29.29 -5.23 -1.87
N LYS A 141 -28.42 -4.54 -1.13
CA LYS A 141 -28.66 -3.20 -0.55
C LYS A 141 -27.70 -2.24 -1.25
N PRO A 142 -28.14 -1.54 -2.31
CA PRO A 142 -27.32 -0.53 -2.95
C PRO A 142 -26.96 0.61 -1.99
N GLY A 143 -25.81 1.24 -2.23
CA GLY A 143 -25.33 2.38 -1.46
C GLY A 143 -24.13 2.05 -0.55
N VAL A 144 -23.65 3.10 0.13
CA VAL A 144 -22.44 3.09 0.96
C VAL A 144 -22.48 2.01 2.04
N ASP A 145 -23.59 1.88 2.78
CA ASP A 145 -23.76 0.84 3.81
C ASP A 145 -23.56 -0.57 3.25
N GLY A 146 -24.08 -0.82 2.05
CA GLY A 146 -23.96 -2.12 1.40
C GLY A 146 -22.52 -2.41 1.00
N PHE A 147 -21.85 -1.40 0.45
CA PHE A 147 -20.44 -1.48 0.08
C PHE A 147 -19.56 -1.75 1.30
N GLU A 148 -19.76 -0.99 2.38
CA GLU A 148 -19.01 -1.16 3.63
C GLU A 148 -19.23 -2.56 4.22
N ASN A 149 -20.44 -3.11 4.17
CA ASN A 149 -20.69 -4.47 4.62
C ASN A 149 -19.93 -5.51 3.78
N VAL A 150 -19.91 -5.37 2.45
CA VAL A 150 -19.12 -6.26 1.58
C VAL A 150 -17.63 -6.15 1.87
N PHE A 151 -17.13 -4.94 2.05
CA PHE A 151 -15.76 -4.69 2.45
C PHE A 151 -15.43 -5.38 3.78
N ASN A 152 -16.24 -5.19 4.82
CA ASN A 152 -16.01 -5.77 6.14
C ASN A 152 -16.03 -7.32 6.11
N VAL A 153 -16.92 -7.92 5.32
CA VAL A 153 -16.95 -9.38 5.12
C VAL A 153 -15.67 -9.86 4.43
N ALA A 154 -15.23 -9.20 3.36
CA ALA A 154 -14.00 -9.56 2.66
C ALA A 154 -12.77 -9.35 3.57
N PHE A 155 -12.72 -8.24 4.31
CA PHE A 155 -11.66 -7.91 5.25
C PHE A 155 -11.56 -8.93 6.39
N GLY A 156 -12.68 -9.30 7.02
CA GLY A 156 -12.68 -10.30 8.09
C GLY A 156 -12.20 -11.68 7.63
N ASN A 157 -12.59 -12.09 6.43
CA ASN A 157 -12.18 -13.38 5.86
C ASN A 157 -10.70 -13.40 5.45
N MET A 158 -10.24 -12.33 4.79
CA MET A 158 -8.92 -12.30 4.14
C MET A 158 -7.82 -11.71 5.02
N VAL A 159 -8.14 -10.84 5.97
CA VAL A 159 -7.15 -10.15 6.81
C VAL A 159 -7.37 -10.51 8.28
N GLY A 160 -8.60 -10.33 8.78
CA GLY A 160 -8.96 -10.57 10.16
C GLY A 160 -9.51 -9.32 10.84
N MET A 161 -10.58 -9.47 11.63
CA MET A 161 -11.28 -8.35 12.26
C MET A 161 -10.45 -7.65 13.34
N GLU A 162 -9.44 -8.32 13.89
CA GLU A 162 -8.46 -7.77 14.80
C GLU A 162 -7.69 -6.58 14.20
N TYR A 163 -7.58 -6.48 12.87
CA TYR A 163 -6.92 -5.37 12.17
C TYR A 163 -7.85 -4.19 11.82
N ARG A 164 -9.17 -4.34 12.00
CA ARG A 164 -10.14 -3.30 11.64
C ARG A 164 -9.91 -1.94 12.34
N PRO A 165 -9.39 -1.86 13.59
CA PRO A 165 -9.07 -0.58 14.24
C PRO A 165 -8.01 0.26 13.51
N PHE A 166 -7.15 -0.36 12.68
CA PHE A 166 -6.13 0.34 11.90
C PHE A 166 -6.67 0.91 10.59
N VAL A 167 -7.92 0.60 10.24
CA VAL A 167 -8.52 0.94 8.95
C VAL A 167 -9.73 1.85 9.18
N THR A 168 -9.85 2.94 8.42
CA THR A 168 -11.01 3.85 8.45
C THR A 168 -11.49 4.09 7.03
N LEU A 169 -12.79 3.94 6.79
CA LEU A 169 -13.40 4.15 5.47
C LEU A 169 -14.15 5.48 5.48
N ASP A 170 -13.82 6.35 4.54
CA ASP A 170 -14.56 7.56 4.22
C ASP A 170 -15.14 7.45 2.81
N PHE A 171 -16.27 8.11 2.54
CA PHE A 171 -16.96 8.05 1.24
C PHE A 171 -17.15 9.44 0.62
N PRO A 172 -16.06 10.13 0.24
CA PRO A 172 -16.15 11.46 -0.34
C PRO A 172 -16.72 11.43 -1.77
N THR A 173 -17.31 12.55 -2.17
CA THR A 173 -17.74 12.79 -3.56
C THR A 173 -16.68 13.61 -4.30
N VAL A 174 -16.21 13.11 -5.44
CA VAL A 174 -15.25 13.78 -6.33
C VAL A 174 -15.81 13.74 -7.74
N GLN A 175 -15.89 14.89 -8.42
CA GLN A 175 -16.50 15.01 -9.75
C GLN A 175 -17.89 14.33 -9.83
N GLU A 176 -18.74 14.60 -8.82
CA GLU A 176 -20.11 14.04 -8.70
C GLU A 176 -20.19 12.52 -8.54
N LYS A 177 -19.07 11.83 -8.37
CA LYS A 177 -18.99 10.38 -8.16
C LYS A 177 -18.57 10.06 -6.74
N THR A 178 -19.15 9.01 -6.16
CA THR A 178 -18.77 8.52 -4.83
C THR A 178 -17.52 7.67 -4.96
N ILE A 179 -16.47 7.95 -4.19
CA ILE A 179 -15.28 7.08 -4.08
C ILE A 179 -15.17 6.55 -2.64
N CYS A 180 -14.33 5.54 -2.39
CA CYS A 180 -13.97 5.12 -1.03
C CYS A 180 -12.54 5.53 -0.75
N ALA A 181 -12.32 6.32 0.29
CA ALA A 181 -10.99 6.62 0.81
C ALA A 181 -10.74 5.78 2.06
N ILE A 182 -9.79 4.85 1.97
CA ILE A 182 -9.43 3.96 3.07
C ILE A 182 -8.14 4.46 3.70
N LYS A 183 -8.23 5.02 4.91
CA LYS A 183 -7.08 5.44 5.72
C LYS A 183 -6.57 4.26 6.52
N VAL A 184 -5.29 3.93 6.38
CA VAL A 184 -4.64 2.79 7.01
C VAL A 184 -3.50 3.26 7.90
N ARG A 185 -3.60 2.98 9.19
CA ARG A 185 -2.53 3.24 10.17
C ARG A 185 -1.58 2.05 10.24
N PRO A 186 -0.30 2.26 10.60
CA PRO A 186 0.60 1.16 10.94
C PRO A 186 -0.01 0.29 12.03
N SER A 187 0.04 -1.02 11.84
CA SER A 187 -0.36 -1.98 12.86
C SER A 187 0.70 -2.07 13.95
N THR A 188 0.28 -2.50 15.13
CA THR A 188 1.18 -2.85 16.24
C THR A 188 1.69 -4.30 16.15
N HIS A 189 1.12 -5.11 15.26
CA HIS A 189 1.49 -6.52 15.06
C HIS A 189 1.46 -6.90 13.57
N PRO A 190 2.18 -7.95 13.14
CA PRO A 190 2.28 -8.37 11.74
C PRO A 190 0.93 -8.79 11.16
N ALA A 191 0.47 -8.11 10.11
CA ALA A 191 -0.73 -8.47 9.36
C ALA A 191 -0.41 -9.43 8.21
N TYR A 192 -1.31 -10.36 7.94
CA TYR A 192 -1.20 -11.35 6.86
C TYR A 192 -2.43 -11.33 5.98
N LEU A 193 -2.27 -11.73 4.72
CA LEU A 193 -3.37 -11.92 3.79
C LEU A 193 -3.61 -13.41 3.57
N ARG A 194 -4.83 -13.85 3.88
CA ARG A 194 -5.36 -15.17 3.57
C ARG A 194 -6.10 -15.16 2.23
N TYR A 195 -5.55 -15.86 1.25
CA TYR A 195 -6.17 -15.98 -0.07
C TYR A 195 -5.83 -17.32 -0.72
N GLN A 196 -6.84 -18.00 -1.28
CA GLN A 196 -6.72 -19.31 -1.95
C GLN A 196 -5.91 -20.36 -1.16
N GLY A 197 -6.12 -20.43 0.16
CA GLY A 197 -5.45 -21.40 1.04
C GLY A 197 -3.99 -21.05 1.39
N LYS A 198 -3.51 -19.88 1.00
CA LYS A 198 -2.21 -19.33 1.40
C LYS A 198 -2.40 -18.20 2.41
N GLU A 199 -1.39 -18.02 3.25
CA GLU A 199 -1.28 -16.89 4.16
C GLU A 199 0.09 -16.22 3.93
N ASP A 200 0.06 -15.03 3.35
CA ASP A 200 1.26 -14.33 2.88
C ASP A 200 1.46 -13.02 3.64
N PHE A 201 2.73 -12.71 3.96
CA PHE A 201 3.13 -11.42 4.53
C PHE A 201 3.50 -10.46 3.40
N TYR A 202 2.80 -9.34 3.32
CA TYR A 202 3.05 -8.30 2.32
C TYR A 202 3.69 -7.07 2.95
N LEU A 203 4.67 -6.50 2.25
CA LEU A 203 5.29 -5.23 2.58
C LEU A 203 5.20 -4.29 1.37
N ARG A 204 4.89 -3.02 1.62
CA ARG A 204 4.94 -2.00 0.57
C ARG A 204 6.37 -1.50 0.41
N THR A 205 6.90 -1.57 -0.80
CA THR A 205 8.19 -0.99 -1.19
C THR A 205 8.02 -0.19 -2.48
N GLY A 206 8.14 1.13 -2.40
CA GLY A 206 7.78 1.99 -3.53
C GLY A 206 6.26 1.97 -3.80
N ASN A 207 5.90 2.06 -5.08
CA ASN A 207 4.56 1.75 -5.60
C ASN A 207 4.33 0.23 -5.78
N SER A 208 4.72 -0.63 -4.82
CA SER A 208 4.43 -2.05 -4.97
C SER A 208 4.28 -2.78 -3.65
N SER A 209 3.26 -3.63 -3.58
CA SER A 209 3.03 -4.53 -2.45
C SER A 209 3.60 -5.90 -2.79
N ASN A 210 4.71 -6.27 -2.16
CA ASN A 210 5.46 -7.50 -2.46
C ASN A 210 5.30 -8.53 -1.34
N ALA A 211 5.04 -9.79 -1.71
CA ALA A 211 5.08 -10.89 -0.76
C ALA A 211 6.54 -11.12 -0.35
N LEU A 212 6.80 -11.15 0.96
CA LEU A 212 8.10 -11.54 1.48
C LEU A 212 8.16 -13.06 1.64
N THR A 213 9.31 -13.64 1.27
CA THR A 213 9.63 -15.01 1.66
C THR A 213 9.64 -15.14 3.18
N THR A 214 9.31 -16.30 3.72
CA THR A 214 9.23 -16.54 5.18
C THR A 214 10.45 -16.04 5.96
N SER A 215 11.66 -16.30 5.48
CA SER A 215 12.90 -15.83 6.16
C SER A 215 12.98 -14.30 6.25
N LYS A 216 12.72 -13.60 5.14
CA LYS A 216 12.67 -12.13 5.08
C LYS A 216 11.54 -11.55 5.93
N ALA A 217 10.37 -12.20 5.95
CA ALA A 217 9.26 -11.79 6.79
C ALA A 217 9.63 -11.88 8.29
N ILE A 218 10.23 -13.00 8.73
CA ILE A 218 10.69 -13.16 10.12
C ILE A 218 11.68 -12.06 10.52
N GLN A 219 12.70 -11.81 9.70
CA GLN A 219 13.70 -10.78 9.97
C GLN A 219 13.07 -9.38 10.05
N TYR A 220 12.18 -9.06 9.10
CA TYR A 220 11.46 -7.79 9.11
C TYR A 220 10.62 -7.64 10.37
N ILE A 221 9.84 -8.67 10.72
CA ILE A 221 8.95 -8.68 11.87
C ILE A 221 9.72 -8.42 13.17
N GLN A 222 10.82 -9.14 13.39
CA GLN A 222 11.68 -8.95 14.56
C GLN A 222 12.24 -7.53 14.65
N SER A 223 12.56 -6.92 13.51
CA SER A 223 13.10 -5.56 13.49
C SER A 223 12.04 -4.49 13.79
N ARG A 224 10.80 -4.70 13.30
CA ARG A 224 9.72 -3.70 13.28
C ARG A 224 8.76 -3.79 14.46
N PHE A 225 8.49 -4.99 14.95
CA PHE A 225 7.45 -5.24 15.95
C PHE A 225 8.01 -5.69 17.31
N ASP A 226 9.15 -6.37 17.37
CA ASP A 226 9.70 -6.91 18.63
C ASP A 226 10.57 -5.92 19.44
N ARG A 227 10.69 -4.66 19.00
CA ARG A 227 11.46 -3.60 19.70
C ARG A 227 10.62 -2.73 20.66
N GLN A 228 9.48 -3.24 21.16
CA GLN A 228 8.69 -2.55 22.20
C GLN A 228 8.97 -3.10 23.59
#